data_AF-A0A4Q3VPR5-F1
#
_entry.id   AF-A0A4Q3VPR5-F1
#
_cell.length_a   1.000
_cell.length_b   1.000
_cell.length_c   1.000
_cell.angle_alpha   90.00
_cell.angle_beta   90.00
_cell.angle_gamma   90.00
#
_symmetry.space_group_name_H-M   'P 1'
#
loop_
_entity.id
_entity.type
_entity.pdbx_description
1 polymer ?
#
loop_
_entity_poly.entity_id
_entity_poly.type
_entity_poly.pdbx_seq_one_letter_code
_entity_poly.pdbx_strand_id
1 'polypeptide(L)' 'GTILVAAHNGVNRLYMAYKLGMPLRNYRQLVQHNSAITLFTLDEAGVLTLEYLNTKLK' A
#
# COMPACT_ATOMS: atom_id res chain seq x y z
N GLY A 1 -8.94 10.23 10.49
CA GLY A 1 -9.06 11.15 9.34
C GLY A 1 -8.43 10.52 8.12
N THR A 2 -8.74 11.02 6.92
CA THR A 2 -8.19 10.47 5.66
C THR A 2 -6.90 11.21 5.28
N ILE A 3 -5.84 10.47 4.98
CA ILE A 3 -4.51 11.02 4.66
C ILE A 3 -4.08 10.48 3.29
N LEU A 4 -3.55 11.36 2.43
CA LEU A 4 -2.91 10.97 1.18
C LEU A 4 -1.39 10.98 1.35
N VAL A 5 -0.75 9.86 1.02
CA VAL A 5 0.71 9.73 1.04
C VAL A 5 1.21 9.57 -0.40
N ALA A 6 2.08 10.47 -0.83
CA ALA A 6 2.73 10.42 -2.15
C ALA A 6 4.21 10.07 -1.99
N ALA A 7 4.58 8.84 -2.32
CA ALA A 7 5.96 8.38 -2.33
C ALA A 7 6.26 7.52 -3.57
N HIS A 8 7.54 7.23 -3.79
CA HIS A 8 7.99 6.37 -4.88
C HIS A 8 7.51 4.92 -4.68
N ASN A 9 7.30 4.22 -5.80
CA ASN A 9 6.89 2.81 -5.84
C ASN A 9 7.67 1.92 -4.86
N GLY A 10 8.99 2.09 -4.75
CA GLY A 10 9.80 1.28 -3.83
C GLY A 10 9.37 1.40 -2.37
N VAL A 11 9.11 2.62 -1.91
CA VAL A 11 8.72 2.91 -0.52
C VAL A 11 7.34 2.34 -0.22
N ASN A 12 6.37 2.64 -1.08
CA ASN A 12 5.00 2.17 -0.91
C ASN A 12 4.91 0.63 -0.88
N ARG A 13 5.60 -0.04 -1.82
CA ARG A 13 5.63 -1.51 -1.89
C ARG A 13 6.31 -2.14 -0.69
N LEU A 14 7.40 -1.54 -0.19
CA LEU A 14 8.09 -2.01 1.01
C LEU A 14 7.19 -1.88 2.24
N TYR A 15 6.53 -0.74 2.40
CA TYR A 15 5.57 -0.51 3.49
C TYR A 15 4.43 -1.52 3.45
N MET A 16 3.83 -1.74 2.27
CA MET A 16 2.75 -2.71 2.11
C MET A 16 3.20 -4.14 2.43
N ALA A 17 4.36 -4.57 1.92
CA ALA A 17 4.89 -5.91 2.21
C ALA A 17 5.08 -6.12 3.71
N TYR A 18 5.63 -5.12 4.42
CA TYR A 18 5.78 -5.16 5.87
C TYR A 18 4.43 -5.26 6.59
N LYS A 19 3.49 -4.37 6.28
CA LYS A 19 2.19 -4.30 6.98
C LYS A 19 1.27 -5.48 6.69
N LEU A 20 1.41 -6.12 5.52
CA LEU A 20 0.67 -7.33 5.14
C LEU A 20 1.36 -8.62 5.63
N GLY A 21 2.41 -8.53 6.44
CA GLY A 21 3.12 -9.70 6.96
C GLY A 21 3.86 -10.51 5.89
N MET A 22 4.13 -9.93 4.72
CA MET A 22 4.87 -10.60 3.66
C MET A 22 6.37 -10.59 3.98
N PRO A 23 7.13 -11.63 3.58
CA PRO A 23 8.59 -11.56 3.60
C PRO A 23 9.07 -10.34 2.80
N LEU A 24 9.90 -9.48 3.39
CA LEU A 24 10.29 -8.20 2.76
C LEU A 24 10.95 -8.38 1.39
N ARG A 25 11.61 -9.52 1.12
CA ARG A 25 12.15 -9.87 -0.20
C ARG A 25 11.08 -9.86 -1.32
N ASN A 26 9.81 -10.01 -0.97
CA ASN A 26 8.69 -10.03 -1.90
C ASN A 26 8.17 -8.63 -2.26
N TYR A 27 8.69 -7.53 -1.69
CA TYR A 27 8.13 -6.19 -1.96
C TYR A 27 8.09 -5.82 -3.45
N ARG A 28 9.04 -6.33 -4.24
CA ARG A 28 9.05 -6.11 -5.70
C ARG A 28 7.94 -6.86 -6.46
N GLN A 29 7.28 -7.83 -5.84
CA GLN A 29 6.14 -8.58 -6.41
C GLN A 29 4.83 -7.78 -6.35
N LEU A 30 4.77 -6.72 -5.53
CA LEU A 30 3.69 -5.74 -5.56
C LEU A 30 3.95 -4.75 -6.68
N VAL A 31 3.06 -4.70 -7.68
CA VAL A 31 3.13 -3.69 -8.74
C VAL A 31 2.26 -2.51 -8.34
N GLN A 32 2.83 -1.31 -8.41
CA GLN A 32 2.08 -0.07 -8.36
C GLN A 32 2.29 0.71 -9.65
N HIS A 33 1.18 1.11 -10.29
CA HIS A 33 1.20 1.90 -11.50
C HIS A 33 1.37 3.38 -11.18
N ASN A 34 2.01 4.12 -12.08
CA ASN A 34 2.16 5.56 -11.93
C ASN A 34 0.79 6.22 -11.82
N SER A 35 0.66 7.14 -10.86
CA SER A 35 -0.56 7.91 -10.59
C SER A 35 -1.79 7.06 -10.22
N ALA A 36 -1.64 5.76 -9.94
CA ALA A 36 -2.73 4.93 -9.45
C ALA A 36 -2.80 5.00 -7.92
N ILE A 37 -4.01 4.94 -7.37
CA ILE A 37 -4.23 5.02 -5.91
C ILE A 37 -4.21 3.61 -5.33
N THR A 38 -3.59 3.48 -4.16
CA THR A 38 -3.69 2.31 -3.30
C THR A 38 -4.33 2.77 -2.01
N LEU A 39 -5.48 2.21 -1.67
CA LEU A 39 -6.26 2.60 -0.51
C LEU A 39 -6.23 1.47 0.52
N PHE A 40 -5.95 1.83 1.75
CA PHE A 40 -5.97 0.92 2.89
C PHE A 40 -6.43 1.68 4.13
N THR A 41 -6.94 0.94 5.09
CA THR A 41 -7.28 1.44 6.42
C THR A 41 -6.33 0.86 7.46
N LEU A 42 -6.19 1.58 8.58
CA LEU A 42 -5.46 1.14 9.76
C LEU A 42 -6.44 1.15 10.93
N ASP A 43 -6.51 0.05 11.67
CA ASP A 43 -7.28 0.00 12.92
C ASP A 43 -6.52 0.66 14.08
N GLU A 44 -7.08 0.59 15.30
CA GLU A 44 -6.48 1.16 16.50
C GLU A 44 -5.12 0.52 16.87
N ALA A 45 -4.89 -0.73 16.49
CA ALA A 45 -3.62 -1.43 16.64
C ALA A 45 -2.67 -1.19 15.45
N GLY A 46 -3.12 -0.41 14.46
CA GLY A 46 -2.41 -0.14 13.22
C GLY A 46 -2.38 -1.33 12.26
N VAL A 47 -3.23 -2.35 12.40
CA VAL A 47 -3.31 -3.45 11.44
C VAL A 47 -3.83 -2.91 10.11
N LEU A 48 -3.15 -3.24 9.00
CA LEU A 48 -3.49 -2.75 7.68
C LEU A 48 -4.52 -3.67 7.01
N THR A 49 -5.63 -3.07 6.56
CA THR A 49 -6.58 -3.72 5.65
C THR A 49 -6.47 -3.06 4.28
N LEU A 50 -6.01 -3.82 3.28
CA LEU A 50 -5.90 -3.34 1.91
C LEU A 50 -7.27 -3.38 1.23
N GLU A 51 -7.81 -2.22 0.88
CA GLU A 51 -9.12 -2.12 0.22
C GLU A 51 -8.96 -2.14 -1.30
N TYR A 52 -7.98 -1.40 -1.82
CA TYR A 52 -7.71 -1.35 -3.25
C TYR A 52 -6.22 -1.25 -3.55
N LEU A 53 -5.77 -2.01 -4.56
CA LEU A 53 -4.45 -1.91 -5.16
C LEU A 53 -4.56 -1.41 -6.60
N ASN A 54 -3.87 -0.31 -6.92
CA ASN A 54 -3.94 0.35 -8.23
C ASN A 54 -5.35 0.69 -8.70
N THR A 55 -6.20 1.18 -7.80
CA THR A 55 -7.53 1.60 -8.22
C THR A 55 -7.41 2.76 -9.21
N LYS A 56 -8.17 2.64 -10.30
CA LYS A 56 -8.58 3.77 -11.11
C LYS A 56 -9.91 4.19 -10.49
N LEU A 57 -9.90 5.23 -9.65
CA LEU A 57 -11.14 5.84 -9.19
C LEU A 57 -12.00 6.10 -10.43
N LYS A 58 -13.19 5.49 -10.47
CA LYS A 58 -14.26 5.87 -11.39
C LYS A 58 -15.10 6.94 -10.71
#